data_AF-A0A933QE12-F1
#
_entry.id   AF-A0A933QE12-F1
#
_cell.length_a   1.000
_cell.length_b   1.000
_cell.length_c   1.000
_cell.angle_alpha   90.00
_cell.angle_beta   90.00
_cell.angle_gamma   90.00
#
_symmetry.space_group_name_H-M   'P 1'
#
loop_
_entity.id
_entity.type
_entity.pdbx_description
1 polymer ?
#
loop_
_entity_poly.entity_id
_entity_poly.type
_entity_poly.pdbx_seq_one_letter_code
_entity_poly.pdbx_strand_id
1 'polypeptide(L)'
;LCRSRAMTIRRLSSREPEFLATLDALLHFDNSTDEACVIANRIAPEHLELSVRDPRALVDKVRHAGAIFMGHYTSESLGDYCAGPNHVLPTSRSARFSSPLGVYDFQKRSSLIEVSAAGAQTLGPIASTLAHGEGLTAHARAAELRLKS
;
A
#
# COMPACT_ATOMS: atom_id res chain seq x y z
N LEU A 1 21.24 -38.80 17.54
CA LEU A 1 21.93 -37.77 18.35
C LEU A 1 21.67 -36.39 17.73
N CYS A 2 20.53 -35.79 18.06
CA CYS A 2 20.21 -34.40 17.69
C CYS A 2 20.82 -33.49 18.75
N ARG A 3 21.88 -32.74 18.42
CA ARG A 3 22.39 -31.70 19.31
C ARG A 3 21.57 -30.44 19.07
N SER A 4 20.67 -30.11 19.99
CA SER A 4 20.12 -28.76 20.11
C SER A 4 21.27 -27.81 20.46
N ARG A 5 21.79 -27.08 19.47
CA ARG A 5 22.53 -25.85 19.78
C ARG A 5 21.48 -24.83 20.18
N ALA A 6 21.41 -24.52 21.46
CA ALA A 6 20.75 -23.30 21.91
C ALA A 6 21.38 -22.14 21.12
N MET A 7 20.58 -21.47 20.30
CA MET A 7 21.02 -20.29 19.59
C MET A 7 21.12 -19.18 20.64
N THR A 8 22.32 -18.97 21.17
CA THR A 8 22.57 -17.86 22.10
C THR A 8 22.37 -16.56 21.32
N ILE A 9 21.26 -15.87 21.56
CA ILE A 9 21.03 -14.52 21.04
C ILE A 9 22.12 -13.63 21.65
N ARG A 10 23.14 -13.30 20.86
CA ARG A 10 24.21 -12.38 21.23
C ARG A 10 23.77 -10.97 20.85
N ARG A 11 23.81 -10.05 21.81
CA ARG A 11 23.60 -8.62 21.54
C ARG A 11 24.76 -8.09 20.69
N LEU A 12 24.49 -7.75 19.43
CA LEU A 12 25.44 -7.03 18.59
C LEU A 12 25.32 -5.54 18.89
N SER A 13 26.44 -4.91 19.27
CA SER A 13 26.52 -3.47 19.44
C SER A 13 26.73 -2.81 18.07
N SER A 14 26.13 -1.66 17.82
CA SER A 14 26.35 -0.88 16.59
C SER A 14 27.80 -0.43 16.39
N ARG A 15 28.65 -0.59 17.42
CA ARG A 15 30.10 -0.33 17.37
C ARG A 15 30.93 -1.55 16.94
N GLU A 16 30.32 -2.73 16.85
CA GLU A 16 31.01 -3.95 16.43
C GLU A 16 31.05 -4.03 14.90
N PRO A 17 32.19 -4.39 14.29
CA PRO A 17 32.31 -4.51 12.83
C PRO A 17 31.31 -5.50 12.22
N GLU A 18 30.96 -6.55 12.97
CA GLU A 18 29.98 -7.56 12.57
C GLU A 18 28.56 -6.99 12.39
N PHE A 19 28.20 -5.90 13.08
CA PHE A 19 26.89 -5.28 12.94
C PHE A 19 26.69 -4.70 11.53
N LEU A 20 27.71 -4.04 10.98
CA LEU A 20 27.64 -3.50 9.62
C LEU A 20 27.51 -4.61 8.56
N ALA A 21 28.05 -5.80 8.84
CA ALA A 21 27.93 -6.96 7.96
C ALA A 21 26.51 -7.58 7.96
N THR A 22 25.65 -7.19 8.90
CA THR A 22 24.22 -7.60 8.93
C THR A 22 23.30 -6.63 8.19
N LEU A 23 23.81 -5.47 7.78
CA LEU A 23 23.04 -4.48 7.04
C LEU A 23 23.21 -4.71 5.54
N ASP A 24 22.09 -4.81 4.82
CA ASP A 24 22.12 -4.85 3.35
C ASP A 24 22.56 -3.50 2.75
N ALA A 25 22.25 -2.38 3.44
CA ALA A 25 22.68 -1.04 3.06
C ALA A 25 22.66 -0.08 4.25
N LEU A 26 23.60 0.88 4.25
CA LEU A 26 23.57 2.06 5.12
C LEU A 26 23.69 3.31 4.24
N LEU A 27 22.74 4.23 4.41
CA LEU A 27 22.73 5.52 3.72
C LEU A 27 22.93 6.63 4.74
N HIS A 28 23.92 7.49 4.49
CA HIS A 28 24.17 8.69 5.27
C HIS A 28 23.77 9.90 4.43
N PHE A 29 23.07 10.84 5.06
CA PHE A 29 22.65 12.09 4.44
C PHE A 29 23.26 13.22 5.24
N ASP A 30 23.93 14.15 4.56
CA ASP A 30 24.81 15.09 5.23
C ASP A 30 24.05 16.07 6.14
N ASN A 31 22.82 16.48 5.80
CA ASN A 31 22.03 17.43 6.61
C ASN A 31 20.50 17.42 6.44
N SER A 32 19.87 16.43 5.79
CA SER A 32 18.40 16.47 5.61
C SER A 32 17.70 15.12 5.73
N THR A 33 16.78 15.03 6.68
CA THR A 33 15.80 13.94 6.76
C THR A 33 14.85 13.91 5.55
N ASP A 34 14.76 15.00 4.79
CA ASP A 34 13.89 15.05 3.61
C ASP A 34 14.43 14.20 2.47
N GLU A 35 15.74 14.15 2.29
CA GLU A 35 16.38 13.24 1.34
C GLU A 35 16.15 11.78 1.73
N ALA A 36 16.22 11.49 3.03
CA ALA A 36 15.87 10.17 3.55
C ALA A 36 14.41 9.80 3.22
N CYS A 37 13.45 10.73 3.35
CA CYS A 37 12.07 10.51 2.95
C CYS A 37 11.92 10.28 1.43
N VAL A 38 12.66 11.00 0.58
CA VAL A 38 12.68 10.77 -0.88
C VAL A 38 13.16 9.36 -1.19
N ILE A 39 14.24 8.92 -0.55
CA ILE A 39 14.76 7.56 -0.73
C ILE A 39 13.80 6.52 -0.17
N ALA A 40 13.22 6.73 1.01
CA ALA A 40 12.21 5.83 1.60
C ALA A 40 11.02 5.63 0.65
N ASN A 41 10.50 6.72 0.07
CA ASN A 41 9.44 6.65 -0.94
C ASN A 41 9.85 5.88 -2.20
N ARG A 42 11.11 6.04 -2.64
CA ARG A 42 11.65 5.28 -3.76
C ARG A 42 11.77 3.80 -3.39
N ILE A 43 12.22 3.47 -2.19
CA ILE A 43 12.34 2.08 -1.72
C ILE A 43 10.94 1.47 -1.64
N ALA A 44 9.96 2.18 -1.07
CA ALA A 44 8.62 1.69 -0.74
C ALA A 44 8.70 0.45 0.17
N PRO A 45 9.27 0.59 1.38
CA PRO A 45 9.54 -0.52 2.27
C PRO A 45 8.26 -1.20 2.77
N GLU A 46 8.40 -2.46 3.14
CA GLU A 46 7.37 -3.20 3.89
C GLU A 46 7.16 -2.56 5.27
N HIS A 47 8.23 -2.44 6.06
CA HIS A 47 8.26 -1.76 7.36
C HIS A 47 9.15 -0.51 7.31
N LEU A 48 8.64 0.62 7.82
CA LEU A 48 9.40 1.86 7.97
C LEU A 48 9.40 2.32 9.43
N GLU A 49 10.56 2.36 10.08
CA GLU A 49 10.71 2.94 11.42
C GLU A 49 11.24 4.39 11.36
N LEU A 50 10.47 5.32 11.93
CA LEU A 50 10.83 6.72 12.10
C LEU A 50 11.36 6.96 13.52
N SER A 51 12.60 6.55 13.75
CA SER A 51 13.32 6.69 15.03
C SER A 51 13.99 8.07 15.16
N VAL A 52 13.17 9.13 15.14
CA VAL A 52 13.60 10.53 15.24
C VAL A 52 12.88 11.27 16.37
N ARG A 53 13.32 12.50 16.70
CA ARG A 53 12.70 13.33 17.75
C ARG A 53 11.26 13.73 17.42
N ASP A 54 10.99 14.11 16.19
CA ASP A 54 9.66 14.49 15.71
C ASP A 54 9.26 13.66 14.48
N PRO A 55 8.73 12.43 14.67
CA PRO A 55 8.35 11.56 13.56
C PRO A 55 7.12 12.09 12.81
N ARG A 56 6.30 12.94 13.43
CA ARG A 56 5.10 13.51 12.79
C ARG A 56 5.47 14.48 11.67
N ALA A 57 6.55 15.25 11.82
CA ALA A 57 7.04 16.11 10.75
C ALA A 57 7.51 15.34 9.50
N LEU A 58 7.90 14.07 9.66
CA LEU A 58 8.38 13.22 8.55
C LEU A 58 7.28 12.35 7.95
N VAL A 59 6.32 11.87 8.74
CA VAL A 59 5.28 10.94 8.25
C VAL A 59 4.45 11.56 7.12
N ASP A 60 4.21 12.88 7.16
CA ASP A 60 3.51 13.63 6.10
C ASP A 60 4.26 13.61 4.76
N LYS A 61 5.57 13.32 4.77
CA LYS A 61 6.42 13.19 3.58
C LYS A 61 6.52 11.74 3.08
N VAL A 62 6.02 10.76 3.84
CA VAL A 62 6.03 9.34 3.47
C VAL A 62 4.77 9.00 2.67
N ARG A 63 4.97 8.61 1.41
CA ARG A 63 3.92 8.21 0.46
C ARG A 63 3.79 6.70 0.32
N HIS A 64 4.89 5.96 0.53
CA HIS A 64 4.94 4.52 0.28
C HIS A 64 5.62 3.79 1.44
N ALA A 65 4.83 3.06 2.23
CA ALA A 65 5.27 2.09 3.24
C ALA A 65 4.11 1.13 3.53
N GLY A 66 4.41 -0.14 3.85
CA GLY A 66 3.39 -1.08 4.32
C GLY A 66 2.89 -0.71 5.72
N ALA A 67 3.81 -0.58 6.67
CA ALA A 67 3.53 -0.06 8.01
C ALA A 67 4.59 0.97 8.42
N ILE A 68 4.16 2.00 9.15
CA ILE A 68 5.02 3.08 9.65
C ILE A 68 5.01 3.06 11.18
N PHE A 69 6.18 2.87 11.76
CA PHE A 69 6.41 2.83 13.19
C PHE A 69 7.03 4.14 13.64
N MET A 70 6.37 4.87 14.55
CA MET A 70 6.75 6.24 14.90
C MET A 70 7.33 6.35 16.31
N GLY A 71 8.57 6.82 16.41
CA GLY A 71 9.26 7.11 17.67
C GLY A 71 9.99 5.92 18.28
N HIS A 72 10.92 6.22 19.20
CA HIS A 72 11.92 5.29 19.74
C HIS A 72 11.37 4.06 20.49
N TYR A 73 10.08 4.05 20.85
CA TYR A 73 9.46 2.97 21.62
C TYR A 73 8.54 2.09 20.77
N THR A 74 8.37 2.42 19.49
CA THR A 74 7.45 1.76 18.58
C THR A 74 8.27 0.87 17.65
N SER A 75 8.71 -0.30 18.13
CA SER A 75 9.47 -1.23 17.28
C SER A 75 8.53 -2.03 16.36
N GLU A 76 9.05 -2.50 15.24
CA GLU A 76 8.40 -3.46 14.33
C GLU A 76 7.70 -4.59 15.10
N SER A 77 8.41 -5.19 16.07
CA SER A 77 7.89 -6.32 16.85
C SER A 77 6.57 -6.03 17.57
N LEU A 78 6.30 -4.78 17.97
CA LEU A 78 5.00 -4.44 18.56
C LEU A 78 3.89 -4.52 17.51
N GLY A 79 4.15 -4.08 16.28
CA GLY A 79 3.22 -4.22 15.15
C GLY A 79 2.95 -5.66 14.78
N ASP A 80 3.99 -6.50 14.81
CA ASP A 80 3.87 -7.91 14.43
C ASP A 80 3.00 -8.73 15.38
N TYR A 81 2.90 -8.33 16.64
CA TYR A 81 2.35 -9.20 17.67
C TYR A 81 1.16 -8.62 18.43
N CYS A 82 1.14 -7.32 18.77
CA CYS A 82 0.19 -6.83 19.77
C CYS A 82 -0.35 -5.41 19.59
N ALA A 83 0.17 -4.62 18.64
CA ALA A 83 -0.31 -3.25 18.45
C ALA A 83 -1.67 -3.18 17.74
N GLY A 84 -2.06 -4.23 17.01
CA GLY A 84 -3.37 -4.35 16.35
C GLY A 84 -3.37 -4.34 14.81
N PRO A 85 -2.52 -3.56 14.10
CA PRO A 85 -2.39 -3.64 12.65
C PRO A 85 -2.00 -5.06 12.17
N ASN A 86 -2.31 -5.37 10.91
CA ASN A 86 -1.95 -6.66 10.32
C ASN A 86 -0.49 -6.65 9.83
N HIS A 87 0.27 -7.69 10.15
CA HIS A 87 1.67 -7.84 9.71
C HIS A 87 1.84 -8.51 8.34
N VAL A 88 0.74 -8.88 7.67
CA VAL A 88 0.80 -9.32 6.28
C VAL A 88 0.80 -8.07 5.40
N LEU A 89 2.00 -7.68 4.99
CA LEU A 89 2.26 -6.41 4.33
C LEU A 89 2.75 -6.55 2.88
N PRO A 90 2.63 -5.50 2.06
CA PRO A 90 3.17 -5.47 0.71
C PRO A 90 4.70 -5.41 0.70
N THR A 91 5.34 -6.46 0.19
CA THR A 91 6.81 -6.58 0.12
C THR A 91 7.36 -6.24 -1.27
N SER A 92 8.68 -6.28 -1.47
CA SER A 92 9.30 -6.11 -2.80
C SER A 92 8.88 -4.82 -3.52
N ARG A 93 8.74 -3.74 -2.74
CA ARG A 93 8.34 -2.39 -3.20
C ARG A 93 6.88 -2.28 -3.70
N SER A 94 6.04 -3.28 -3.41
CA SER A 94 4.62 -3.27 -3.79
C SER A 94 3.77 -2.30 -2.95
N ALA A 95 4.29 -1.75 -1.85
CA ALA A 95 3.65 -0.67 -1.08
C ALA A 95 3.37 0.61 -1.90
N ARG A 96 3.82 0.67 -3.16
CA ARG A 96 3.44 1.69 -4.13
C ARG A 96 2.00 1.61 -4.62
N PHE A 97 1.41 0.41 -4.62
CA PHE A 97 0.09 0.17 -5.21
C PHE A 97 -0.75 -0.86 -4.43
N SER A 98 -0.15 -1.56 -3.46
CA SER A 98 -0.81 -2.51 -2.58
C SER A 98 -0.92 -1.96 -1.16
N SER A 99 -1.95 -2.39 -0.44
CA SER A 99 -2.18 -2.03 0.96
C SER A 99 -1.86 -3.22 1.89
N PRO A 100 -1.66 -2.97 3.19
CA PRO A 100 -1.67 -4.03 4.21
C PRO A 100 -2.93 -4.89 4.14
N LEU A 101 -2.81 -6.17 4.48
CA LEU A 101 -3.96 -7.06 4.57
C LEU A 101 -4.98 -6.50 5.58
N GLY A 102 -6.22 -6.37 5.15
CA GLY A 102 -7.31 -5.86 5.97
C GLY A 102 -8.64 -6.55 5.66
N VAL A 103 -9.69 -6.09 6.32
CA VAL A 103 -11.05 -6.64 6.12
C VAL A 103 -11.53 -6.51 4.67
N TYR A 104 -11.00 -5.55 3.90
CA TYR A 104 -11.39 -5.33 2.50
C TYR A 104 -10.90 -6.43 1.56
N ASP A 105 -9.82 -7.14 1.88
CA ASP A 105 -9.30 -8.26 1.07
C ASP A 105 -10.20 -9.49 1.13
N PHE A 106 -11.04 -9.58 2.17
CA PHE A 106 -12.01 -10.66 2.37
C PHE A 106 -13.44 -10.27 1.95
N GLN A 107 -13.61 -9.09 1.35
CA GLN A 107 -14.88 -8.60 0.85
C GLN A 107 -14.98 -8.73 -0.67
N LYS A 108 -16.21 -8.85 -1.16
CA LYS A 108 -16.55 -8.63 -2.58
C LYS A 108 -17.46 -7.41 -2.68
N ARG A 109 -17.21 -6.56 -3.69
CA ARG A 109 -18.02 -5.37 -3.97
C ARG A 109 -18.77 -5.57 -5.29
N SER A 110 -20.08 -5.32 -5.28
CA SER A 110 -20.93 -5.34 -6.47
C SER A 110 -21.60 -3.97 -6.65
N SER A 111 -21.52 -3.41 -7.86
CA SER A 111 -22.28 -2.20 -8.21
C SER A 111 -23.71 -2.58 -8.60
N LEU A 112 -24.69 -1.92 -8.00
CA LEU A 112 -26.09 -2.03 -8.38
C LEU A 112 -26.47 -0.79 -9.18
N ILE A 113 -27.02 -1.01 -10.39
CA ILE A 113 -27.42 0.06 -11.30
C ILE A 113 -28.85 -0.19 -11.72
N GLU A 114 -29.75 0.71 -11.33
CA GLU A 114 -31.16 0.72 -11.73
C GLU A 114 -31.46 2.05 -12.42
N VAL A 115 -32.01 1.98 -13.64
CA VAL A 115 -32.31 3.15 -14.45
C VAL A 115 -33.80 3.18 -14.72
N SER A 116 -34.45 4.30 -14.38
CA SER A 116 -35.87 4.51 -14.69
C SER A 116 -36.09 4.68 -16.20
N ALA A 117 -37.33 4.50 -16.65
CA ALA A 117 -37.67 4.73 -18.06
C ALA A 117 -37.30 6.15 -18.54
N ALA A 118 -37.44 7.17 -17.68
CA ALA A 118 -37.04 8.54 -17.97
C ALA A 118 -35.50 8.70 -18.02
N GLY A 119 -34.78 8.05 -17.10
CA GLY A 119 -33.32 8.00 -17.12
C GLY A 119 -32.79 7.36 -18.40
N ALA A 120 -33.44 6.29 -18.88
CA ALA A 120 -33.08 5.64 -20.14
C ALA A 120 -33.24 6.57 -21.35
N GLN A 121 -34.21 7.50 -21.35
CA GLN A 121 -34.32 8.51 -22.42
C GLN A 121 -33.15 9.49 -22.44
N THR A 122 -32.57 9.77 -21.27
CA THR A 122 -31.45 10.71 -21.14
C THR A 122 -30.11 10.02 -21.42
N LEU A 123 -29.91 8.83 -20.87
CA LEU A 123 -28.65 8.10 -20.96
C LEU A 123 -28.52 7.26 -22.24
N GLY A 124 -29.65 6.81 -22.80
CA GLY A 124 -29.67 5.97 -23.99
C GLY A 124 -29.02 6.59 -25.23
N PRO A 125 -29.27 7.89 -25.56
CA PRO A 125 -28.61 8.53 -26.71
C PRO A 125 -27.10 8.68 -26.52
N ILE A 126 -26.64 8.92 -25.28
CA ILE A 126 -25.22 8.99 -24.92
C ILE A 126 -24.58 7.61 -25.14
N ALA A 127 -25.19 6.57 -24.56
CA ALA A 127 -24.71 5.19 -24.70
C ALA A 127 -24.69 4.72 -26.16
N SER A 128 -25.72 5.06 -26.96
CA SER A 128 -25.78 4.76 -28.39
C SER A 128 -24.63 5.44 -29.16
N THR A 129 -24.42 6.74 -28.93
CA THR A 129 -23.37 7.50 -29.64
C THR A 129 -21.98 6.93 -29.36
N LEU A 130 -21.67 6.65 -28.09
CA LEU A 130 -20.40 6.04 -27.70
C LEU A 130 -20.25 4.64 -28.30
N ALA A 131 -21.29 3.80 -28.21
CA ALA A 131 -21.25 2.43 -28.71
C ALA A 131 -21.10 2.35 -30.24
N HIS A 132 -21.70 3.28 -31.01
CA HIS A 132 -21.45 3.37 -32.46
C HIS A 132 -20.01 3.82 -32.75
N GLY A 133 -19.48 4.79 -32.00
CA GLY A 133 -18.09 5.25 -32.13
C GLY A 133 -17.06 4.15 -31.86
N GLU A 134 -17.40 3.18 -31.01
CA GLU A 134 -16.57 2.01 -30.69
C GLU A 134 -16.80 0.81 -31.63
N GLY A 135 -17.74 0.90 -32.59
CA GLY A 135 -18.11 -0.20 -33.49
C GLY A 135 -18.93 -1.31 -32.82
N LEU A 136 -19.49 -1.07 -31.63
CA LEU A 136 -20.29 -2.01 -30.84
C LEU A 136 -21.79 -1.89 -31.13
N THR A 137 -22.20 -2.14 -32.38
CA THR A 137 -23.59 -1.93 -32.85
C THR A 137 -24.65 -2.60 -31.98
N ALA A 138 -24.39 -3.80 -31.44
CA ALA A 138 -25.34 -4.50 -30.57
C ALA A 138 -25.57 -3.75 -29.24
N HIS A 139 -24.54 -3.12 -28.67
CA HIS A 139 -24.68 -2.30 -27.46
C HIS A 139 -25.48 -1.03 -27.75
N ALA A 140 -25.22 -0.37 -28.88
CA ALA A 140 -25.96 0.82 -29.29
C ALA A 140 -27.46 0.51 -29.47
N ARG A 141 -27.77 -0.58 -30.20
CA ARG A 141 -29.15 -1.04 -30.41
C ARG A 141 -29.85 -1.39 -29.09
N ALA A 142 -29.15 -1.98 -28.12
CA ALA A 142 -29.74 -2.27 -26.81
C ALA A 142 -30.17 -1.00 -26.07
N ALA A 143 -29.42 0.10 -26.19
CA ALA A 143 -29.80 1.40 -25.63
C ALA A 143 -30.96 2.04 -26.42
N GLU A 144 -30.87 2.04 -27.75
CA GLU A 144 -31.88 2.64 -28.65
C GLU A 144 -33.27 1.99 -28.51
N LEU A 145 -33.34 0.67 -28.32
CA LEU A 145 -34.61 -0.05 -28.15
C LEU A 145 -35.40 0.38 -26.89
N ARG A 146 -34.77 1.11 -25.97
CA ARG A 146 -35.41 1.65 -24.76
C ARG A 146 -35.83 3.12 -24.93
N LEU A 147 -35.49 3.75 -26.06
CA LEU A 147 -35.91 5.11 -26.38
C LEU A 147 -37.35 5.12 -26.89
N LYS A 148 -38.10 6.15 -26.53
CA LYS A 148 -39.42 6.40 -27.07
C LYS A 148 -39.28 7.00 -28.47
N SER A 149 -40.12 6.53 -29.38
CA SER A 149 -40.29 7.11 -30.72
C SER A 149 -41.02 8.44 -30.66
#